data_AF-A0A2T2U4B6-F1
#
_entry.id   AF-A0A2T2U4B6-F1
#
_cell.length_a   1.000
_cell.length_b   1.000
_cell.length_c   1.000
_cell.angle_alpha   90.00
_cell.angle_beta   90.00
_cell.angle_gamma   90.00
#
_symmetry.space_group_name_H-M   'P 1'
#
loop_
_entity.id
_entity.type
_entity.pdbx_description
1 polymer ?
#
loop_
_entity_poly.entity_id
_entity_poly.type
_entity_poly.pdbx_seq_one_letter_code
_entity_poly.pdbx_strand_id
1 'polypeptide(L)'
;MKFASRANAQFSSSLWLPLLLLAGGLFLTGCGATAPVVQSVSGPDTLEIEETGTFEASINSQEADEPLTYTWRFGDGSTGSGLLANHSYSSTGRYAIRFQASNEGGSDSDTISVRVVAPPQPASIRSINARPNPVDEGEPVRFRSNVQGDAPIRRTWSFGDESASSEGRSPTHTYEEPGQYTARLRARNDVGSDSRTVTVRVNRVLPDVCTTVGKLNGAFFGRNSSTLTDEARGSLQENADILSQCPNLSVRIEGYAAPGERNEQSLSEDRAEAVTDFYQNNGVPGSRIATTGQGQVEGVTTKKGGTRQYRRADSILQREDDGM
;
A
#
# COMPACT_ATOMS: atom_id res chain seq x y z
N MET A 1 -63.77 -16.37 1.89
CA MET A 1 -64.13 -17.19 3.07
C MET A 1 -63.91 -16.29 4.29
N LYS A 2 -64.86 -15.47 4.79
CA LYS A 2 -66.12 -15.78 5.50
C LYS A 2 -66.07 -17.04 6.36
N PHE A 3 -65.88 -16.87 7.67
CA PHE A 3 -66.78 -17.40 8.69
C PHE A 3 -66.83 -16.43 9.88
N ALA A 4 -68.05 -16.13 10.29
CA ALA A 4 -68.42 -15.41 11.50
C ALA A 4 -68.96 -16.42 12.53
N SER A 5 -69.04 -16.01 13.80
CA SER A 5 -70.26 -16.07 14.65
C SER A 5 -70.09 -16.65 16.06
N ARG A 6 -70.43 -15.77 17.04
CA ARG A 6 -71.21 -15.94 18.31
C ARG A 6 -70.61 -16.79 19.43
N ALA A 7 -70.47 -16.34 20.70
CA ALA A 7 -71.32 -15.62 21.68
C ALA A 7 -72.05 -16.56 22.69
N ASN A 8 -71.86 -16.29 23.99
CA ASN A 8 -72.80 -16.46 25.12
C ASN A 8 -72.15 -15.83 26.39
N ALA A 9 -72.63 -14.70 26.95
CA ALA A 9 -73.77 -14.50 27.89
C ALA A 9 -73.44 -14.99 29.33
N GLN A 10 -73.07 -14.11 30.28
CA GLN A 10 -73.86 -13.22 31.18
C GLN A 10 -74.56 -13.91 32.38
N PHE A 11 -74.34 -13.39 33.60
CA PHE A 11 -75.28 -13.09 34.71
C PHE A 11 -74.50 -12.29 35.78
N SER A 12 -74.73 -10.98 35.99
CA SER A 12 -75.61 -10.30 36.99
C SER A 12 -75.38 -10.79 38.44
N SER A 13 -75.28 -9.96 39.50
CA SER A 13 -76.09 -8.80 39.86
C SER A 13 -75.43 -7.93 40.94
N SER A 14 -75.68 -6.62 40.85
CA SER A 14 -75.50 -5.56 41.84
C SER A 14 -76.37 -5.70 43.09
N LEU A 15 -75.89 -5.26 44.26
CA LEU A 15 -76.70 -4.69 45.35
C LEU A 15 -75.86 -3.73 46.23
N TRP A 16 -76.45 -2.58 46.52
CA TRP A 16 -75.89 -1.40 47.21
C TRP A 16 -76.15 -1.42 48.73
N LEU A 17 -75.14 -0.95 49.50
CA LEU A 17 -75.13 -0.11 50.74
C LEU A 17 -76.00 -0.50 51.97
N PRO A 18 -75.48 -0.30 53.22
CA PRO A 18 -75.19 1.04 53.72
C PRO A 18 -73.91 1.25 54.54
N LEU A 19 -73.57 2.54 54.58
CA LEU A 19 -72.63 3.25 55.43
C LEU A 19 -72.91 2.98 56.91
N LEU A 20 -71.89 2.61 57.68
CA LEU A 20 -71.93 2.65 59.15
C LEU A 20 -70.76 3.49 59.65
N LEU A 21 -71.09 4.70 60.09
CA LEU A 21 -70.22 5.61 60.83
C LEU A 21 -69.97 5.01 62.22
N LEU A 22 -68.72 4.67 62.51
CA LEU A 22 -68.27 4.39 63.87
C LEU A 22 -67.03 5.26 64.12
N ALA A 23 -67.27 6.37 64.81
CA ALA A 23 -66.23 7.16 65.44
C ALA A 23 -65.67 6.40 66.65
N GLY A 24 -64.34 6.40 66.80
CA GLY A 24 -63.70 6.06 68.06
C GLY A 24 -62.40 5.28 67.89
N GLY A 25 -61.27 5.94 68.19
CA GLY A 25 -60.00 5.25 68.44
C GLY A 25 -58.83 5.83 67.64
N LEU A 26 -58.42 7.05 67.98
CA LEU A 26 -57.11 7.59 67.61
C LEU A 26 -56.04 6.78 68.33
N PHE A 27 -55.57 5.70 67.73
CA PHE A 27 -54.30 5.07 68.10
C PHE A 27 -53.20 5.72 67.27
N LEU A 28 -52.46 6.63 67.90
CA LEU A 28 -51.17 7.14 67.44
C LEU A 28 -50.16 5.98 67.40
N THR A 29 -50.20 5.18 66.34
CA THR A 29 -49.05 4.40 65.89
C THR A 29 -48.32 5.25 64.86
N GLY A 30 -47.08 5.64 65.17
CA GLY A 30 -46.30 6.61 64.40
C GLY A 30 -46.32 6.34 62.89
N CYS A 31 -46.56 7.38 62.10
CA CYS A 31 -46.31 7.35 60.67
C CYS A 31 -44.79 7.15 60.52
N GLY A 32 -44.36 5.97 60.08
CA GLY A 32 -42.97 5.76 59.71
C GLY A 32 -42.59 6.70 58.57
N ALA A 33 -41.32 7.11 58.52
CA ALA A 33 -40.80 7.92 57.43
C ALA A 33 -41.04 7.22 56.07
N THR A 34 -41.42 8.00 55.05
CA THR A 34 -41.67 7.53 53.69
C THR A 34 -40.33 7.26 53.01
N ALA A 35 -40.07 6.00 52.62
CA ALA A 35 -38.80 5.59 52.00
C ALA A 35 -38.63 6.16 50.58
N PRO A 36 -37.39 6.43 50.13
CA PRO A 36 -37.12 6.75 48.74
C PRO A 36 -37.33 5.52 47.85
N VAL A 37 -37.88 5.76 46.66
CA VAL A 37 -38.07 4.81 45.57
C VAL A 37 -37.27 5.31 44.37
N VAL A 38 -36.43 4.45 43.81
CA VAL A 38 -35.65 4.76 42.61
C VAL A 38 -36.58 4.66 41.40
N GLN A 39 -36.72 5.78 40.68
CA GLN A 39 -37.58 5.87 39.50
C GLN A 39 -36.80 5.56 38.22
N SER A 40 -35.55 5.99 38.12
CA SER A 40 -34.66 5.66 37.00
C SER A 40 -33.19 5.76 37.38
N VAL A 41 -32.36 4.96 36.70
CA VAL A 41 -30.90 5.12 36.67
C VAL A 41 -30.46 5.08 35.22
N SER A 42 -29.62 6.02 34.81
CA SER A 42 -29.12 6.13 33.43
C SER A 42 -27.65 6.52 33.38
N GLY A 43 -26.99 6.13 32.29
CA GLY A 43 -25.60 6.45 31.99
C GLY A 43 -25.23 5.92 30.60
N PRO A 44 -23.97 6.11 30.18
CA PRO A 44 -23.49 5.57 28.90
C PRO A 44 -23.48 4.04 28.89
N ASP A 45 -23.87 3.45 27.75
CA ASP A 45 -23.80 2.00 27.53
C ASP A 45 -22.36 1.51 27.34
N THR A 46 -21.49 2.36 26.79
CA THR A 46 -20.08 2.07 26.52
C THR A 46 -19.22 3.30 26.80
N LEU A 47 -18.03 3.06 27.34
CA LEU A 47 -16.98 4.06 27.55
C LEU A 47 -15.63 3.51 27.08
N GLU A 48 -14.72 4.38 26.68
CA GLU A 48 -13.30 4.03 26.56
C GLU A 48 -12.62 4.10 27.94
N ILE A 49 -11.49 3.40 28.09
CA ILE A 49 -10.65 3.55 29.28
C ILE A 49 -10.29 5.03 29.50
N GLU A 50 -10.34 5.48 30.75
CA GLU A 50 -10.12 6.87 31.18
C GLU A 50 -11.15 7.90 30.65
N GLU A 51 -12.14 7.48 29.86
CA GLU A 51 -13.27 8.33 29.50
C GLU A 51 -14.18 8.54 30.72
N THR A 52 -14.56 9.79 30.99
CA THR A 52 -15.45 10.13 32.11
C THR A 52 -16.91 9.99 31.66
N GLY A 53 -17.62 9.03 32.24
CA GLY A 53 -19.06 8.88 32.08
C GLY A 53 -19.82 9.64 33.15
N THR A 54 -20.96 10.21 32.77
CA THR A 54 -21.93 10.82 33.69
C THR A 54 -23.11 9.88 33.93
N PHE A 55 -23.40 9.65 35.20
CA PHE A 55 -24.46 8.77 35.69
C PHE A 55 -25.47 9.58 36.47
N GLU A 56 -26.74 9.34 36.18
CA GLU A 56 -27.86 10.10 36.72
C GLU A 56 -28.91 9.14 37.29
N ALA A 57 -29.48 9.50 38.43
CA ALA A 57 -30.59 8.79 39.06
C ALA A 57 -31.73 9.75 39.41
N SER A 58 -32.96 9.26 39.32
CA SER A 58 -34.16 9.96 39.78
C SER A 58 -34.89 9.14 40.85
N ILE A 59 -35.50 9.82 41.80
CA ILE A 59 -36.27 9.23 42.90
C ILE A 59 -37.59 9.97 43.11
N ASN A 60 -38.49 9.42 43.91
CA ASN A 60 -39.72 10.09 44.36
C ASN A 60 -39.45 11.19 45.44
N SER A 61 -38.58 12.15 45.14
CA SER A 61 -38.10 13.16 46.12
C SER A 61 -39.18 14.07 46.73
N GLN A 62 -40.35 14.18 46.11
CA GLN A 62 -41.47 14.96 46.66
C GLN A 62 -42.27 14.19 47.74
N GLU A 63 -42.09 12.88 47.80
CA GLU A 63 -42.82 11.98 48.71
C GLU A 63 -41.89 11.41 49.80
N ALA A 64 -40.63 11.18 49.48
CA ALA A 64 -39.65 10.61 50.41
C ALA A 64 -39.23 11.63 51.48
N ASP A 65 -39.21 11.20 52.74
CA ASP A 65 -38.82 12.05 53.87
C ASP A 65 -37.29 12.23 53.96
N GLU A 66 -36.86 13.40 54.42
CA GLU A 66 -35.44 13.73 54.66
C GLU A 66 -34.94 13.27 56.05
N PRO A 67 -33.61 13.06 56.23
CA PRO A 67 -32.52 13.24 55.27
C PRO A 67 -32.34 12.03 54.32
N LEU A 68 -32.05 12.35 53.05
CA LEU A 68 -31.77 11.35 52.02
C LEU A 68 -30.27 11.13 51.83
N THR A 69 -29.87 9.86 51.74
CA THR A 69 -28.49 9.46 51.41
C THR A 69 -28.47 8.76 50.06
N TYR A 70 -27.54 9.18 49.20
CA TYR A 70 -27.34 8.61 47.87
C TYR A 70 -25.96 7.98 47.77
N THR A 71 -25.89 6.74 47.29
CA THR A 71 -24.63 6.02 47.10
C THR A 71 -24.59 5.36 45.74
N TRP A 72 -23.52 5.64 45.00
CA TRP A 72 -23.13 4.92 43.80
C TRP A 72 -22.04 3.91 44.14
N ARG A 73 -22.15 2.70 43.59
CA ARG A 73 -21.07 1.72 43.52
C ARG A 73 -20.81 1.40 42.06
N PHE A 74 -19.64 1.78 41.55
CA PHE A 74 -19.31 1.66 40.12
C PHE A 74 -18.83 0.26 39.71
N GLY A 75 -18.74 -0.69 40.65
CA GLY A 75 -18.38 -2.08 40.35
C GLY A 75 -16.88 -2.35 40.19
N ASP A 76 -16.03 -1.32 40.31
CA ASP A 76 -14.57 -1.39 40.33
C ASP A 76 -13.97 -1.14 41.73
N GLY A 77 -14.83 -1.03 42.75
CA GLY A 77 -14.45 -0.71 44.13
C GLY A 77 -14.54 0.78 44.48
N SER A 78 -14.71 1.66 43.48
CA SER A 78 -14.96 3.08 43.71
C SER A 78 -16.43 3.36 44.05
N THR A 79 -16.67 4.50 44.67
CA THR A 79 -18.00 4.96 45.09
C THR A 79 -18.21 6.42 44.78
N GLY A 80 -19.47 6.81 44.57
CA GLY A 80 -19.89 8.20 44.38
C GLY A 80 -21.11 8.54 45.23
N SER A 81 -21.52 9.80 45.22
CA SER A 81 -22.70 10.30 45.94
C SER A 81 -23.46 11.32 45.09
N GLY A 82 -24.66 11.69 45.55
CA GLY A 82 -25.57 12.59 44.82
C GLY A 82 -26.42 11.87 43.77
N LEU A 83 -27.39 12.59 43.21
CA LEU A 83 -28.22 12.11 42.09
C LEU A 83 -27.48 12.11 40.74
N LEU A 84 -26.40 12.90 40.65
CA LEU A 84 -25.51 12.98 39.50
C LEU A 84 -24.10 12.64 39.95
N ALA A 85 -23.43 11.70 39.28
CA ALA A 85 -22.05 11.33 39.56
C ALA A 85 -21.26 11.13 38.27
N ASN A 86 -19.98 11.53 38.28
CA ASN A 86 -19.04 11.27 37.20
C ASN A 86 -18.04 10.21 37.62
N HIS A 87 -17.69 9.30 36.70
CA HIS A 87 -16.69 8.27 36.95
C HIS A 87 -15.98 7.83 35.68
N SER A 88 -14.71 7.44 35.80
CA SER A 88 -13.90 6.87 34.71
C SER A 88 -13.27 5.54 35.15
N TYR A 89 -13.03 4.65 34.19
CA TYR A 89 -12.50 3.32 34.45
C TYR A 89 -11.13 3.13 33.81
N SER A 90 -10.17 2.60 34.56
CA SER A 90 -8.79 2.39 34.09
C SER A 90 -8.55 1.04 33.42
N SER A 91 -9.55 0.17 33.40
CA SER A 91 -9.46 -1.17 32.84
C SER A 91 -10.70 -1.50 32.02
N THR A 92 -10.48 -2.27 30.94
CA THR A 92 -11.59 -2.76 30.12
C THR A 92 -12.41 -3.79 30.89
N GLY A 93 -13.72 -3.78 30.72
CA GLY A 93 -14.60 -4.70 31.43
C GLY A 93 -16.07 -4.38 31.24
N ARG A 94 -16.93 -5.21 31.83
CA ARG A 94 -18.35 -4.86 32.02
C ARG A 94 -18.55 -4.60 33.51
N TYR A 95 -18.96 -3.38 33.83
CA TYR A 95 -19.14 -2.93 35.21
C TYR A 95 -20.63 -2.79 35.51
N ALA A 96 -21.07 -3.41 36.61
CA ALA A 96 -22.41 -3.24 37.14
C ALA A 96 -22.40 -2.07 38.11
N ILE A 97 -23.15 -1.02 37.77
CA ILE A 97 -23.22 0.22 38.54
C ILE A 97 -24.52 0.19 39.32
N ARG A 98 -24.41 0.15 40.64
CA ARG A 98 -25.57 0.14 41.55
C ARG A 98 -25.74 1.50 42.18
N PHE A 99 -26.91 2.10 41.99
CA PHE A 99 -27.35 3.28 42.73
C PHE A 99 -28.25 2.83 43.88
N GLN A 100 -28.10 3.46 45.06
CA GLN A 100 -28.96 3.25 46.21
C GLN A 100 -29.34 4.59 46.82
N ALA A 101 -30.63 4.78 47.08
CA ALA A 101 -31.17 5.87 47.90
C ALA A 101 -31.71 5.31 49.21
N SER A 102 -31.48 6.00 50.33
CA SER A 102 -31.96 5.56 51.65
C SER A 102 -32.26 6.71 52.61
N ASN A 103 -33.22 6.49 53.51
CA ASN A 103 -33.51 7.31 54.69
C ASN A 103 -33.92 6.42 55.89
N GLU A 104 -34.47 6.99 56.96
CA GLU A 104 -34.96 6.24 58.13
C GLU A 104 -36.15 5.30 57.81
N GLY A 105 -36.88 5.58 56.73
CA GLY A 105 -38.01 4.78 56.25
C GLY A 105 -37.62 3.53 55.48
N GLY A 106 -36.41 3.49 54.91
CA GLY A 106 -35.91 2.36 54.14
C GLY A 106 -34.91 2.73 53.06
N SER A 107 -34.67 1.81 52.14
CA SER A 107 -33.80 2.04 50.98
C SER A 107 -34.32 1.33 49.75
N ASP A 108 -34.08 1.93 48.58
CA ASP A 108 -34.31 1.32 47.29
C ASP A 108 -33.06 1.45 46.40
N SER A 109 -32.91 0.56 45.43
CA SER A 109 -31.73 0.51 44.57
C SER A 109 -32.03 -0.02 43.19
N ASP A 110 -31.33 0.51 42.20
CA ASP A 110 -31.37 0.01 40.83
C ASP A 110 -29.94 -0.13 40.27
N THR A 111 -29.79 -0.96 39.24
CA THR A 111 -28.49 -1.33 38.67
C THR A 111 -28.50 -1.22 37.15
N ILE A 112 -27.57 -0.45 36.62
CA ILE A 112 -27.26 -0.40 35.19
C ILE A 112 -25.91 -1.05 34.92
N SER A 113 -25.56 -1.22 33.64
CA SER A 113 -24.26 -1.76 33.25
C SER A 113 -23.60 -0.92 32.18
N VAL A 114 -22.30 -0.69 32.32
CA VAL A 114 -21.48 -0.05 31.29
C VAL A 114 -20.41 -1.03 30.79
N ARG A 115 -20.13 -1.01 29.48
CA ARG A 115 -19.00 -1.74 28.89
C ARG A 115 -17.84 -0.77 28.66
N VAL A 116 -16.72 -0.99 29.33
CA VAL A 116 -15.48 -0.22 29.13
C VAL A 116 -14.59 -0.95 28.13
N VAL A 117 -14.18 -0.26 27.07
CA VAL A 117 -13.39 -0.81 25.97
C VAL A 117 -12.05 -0.08 25.83
N ALA A 118 -11.09 -0.72 25.15
CA ALA A 118 -9.86 -0.04 24.77
C ALA A 118 -10.15 0.95 23.63
N PRO A 119 -9.37 2.03 23.50
CA PRO A 119 -9.51 2.96 22.37
C PRO A 119 -9.21 2.23 21.06
N PRO A 120 -9.91 2.58 19.97
CA PRO A 120 -9.74 1.89 18.71
C PRO A 120 -8.36 2.18 18.10
N GLN A 121 -7.77 1.17 17.47
CA GLN A 121 -6.42 1.26 16.90
C GLN A 121 -6.46 1.62 15.41
N PRO A 122 -5.76 2.70 14.98
CA PRO A 122 -5.69 3.06 13.57
C PRO A 122 -4.90 2.02 12.76
N ALA A 123 -5.21 1.93 11.46
CA ALA A 123 -4.44 1.09 10.56
C ALA A 123 -2.98 1.57 10.48
N SER A 124 -2.03 0.68 10.79
CA SER A 124 -0.59 0.97 10.79
C SER A 124 0.19 -0.10 10.03
N ILE A 125 0.98 0.33 9.04
CA ILE A 125 1.82 -0.55 8.22
C ILE A 125 3.11 -0.84 9.00
N ARG A 126 3.38 -2.11 9.29
CA ARG A 126 4.60 -2.55 9.99
C ARG A 126 5.74 -2.87 9.03
N SER A 127 5.42 -3.52 7.91
CA SER A 127 6.38 -3.80 6.86
C SER A 127 5.68 -3.98 5.52
N ILE A 128 6.43 -3.69 4.46
CA ILE A 128 6.09 -4.07 3.10
C ILE A 128 7.34 -4.62 2.42
N ASN A 129 7.14 -5.53 1.47
CA ASN A 129 8.22 -6.06 0.65
C ASN A 129 7.73 -6.45 -0.74
N ALA A 130 8.64 -6.46 -1.69
CA ALA A 130 8.45 -6.91 -3.07
C ALA A 130 9.49 -8.00 -3.38
N ARG A 131 9.06 -9.12 -3.96
CA ARG A 131 9.97 -10.21 -4.38
C ARG A 131 9.49 -10.85 -5.69
N PRO A 132 10.39 -11.17 -6.63
CA PRO A 132 11.82 -10.83 -6.64
C PRO A 132 12.07 -9.31 -6.75
N ASN A 133 13.27 -8.86 -6.34
CA ASN A 133 13.73 -7.48 -6.46
C ASN A 133 15.27 -7.45 -6.31
N PRO A 134 16.06 -7.23 -7.38
CA PRO A 134 15.60 -6.89 -8.73
C PRO A 134 14.80 -8.02 -9.41
N VAL A 135 14.03 -7.66 -10.42
CA VAL A 135 13.24 -8.55 -11.30
C VAL A 135 13.56 -8.21 -12.75
N ASP A 136 13.34 -9.12 -13.68
CA ASP A 136 13.47 -8.82 -15.12
C ASP A 136 12.13 -8.32 -15.67
N GLU A 137 12.14 -7.48 -16.70
CA GLU A 137 10.92 -6.99 -17.34
C GLU A 137 10.05 -8.16 -17.84
N GLY A 138 8.73 -8.01 -17.74
CA GLY A 138 7.76 -9.07 -18.06
C GLY A 138 7.60 -10.16 -16.99
N GLU A 139 8.46 -10.21 -15.96
CA GLU A 139 8.34 -11.17 -14.86
C GLU A 139 7.52 -10.63 -13.68
N PRO A 140 6.69 -11.46 -13.01
CA PRO A 140 5.80 -11.00 -11.96
C PRO A 140 6.51 -10.75 -10.62
N VAL A 141 6.22 -9.61 -10.01
CA VAL A 141 6.64 -9.24 -8.65
C VAL A 141 5.50 -9.46 -7.68
N ARG A 142 5.76 -10.21 -6.60
CA ARG A 142 4.80 -10.41 -5.52
C ARG A 142 5.03 -9.42 -4.39
N PHE A 143 4.01 -8.64 -4.08
CA PHE A 143 4.01 -7.73 -2.94
C PHE A 143 3.45 -8.44 -1.71
N ARG A 144 3.94 -8.04 -0.54
CA ARG A 144 3.40 -8.46 0.76
C ARG A 144 3.38 -7.29 1.71
N SER A 145 2.38 -7.29 2.58
CA SER A 145 2.26 -6.31 3.66
C SER A 145 1.95 -6.97 5.00
N ASN A 146 2.47 -6.35 6.05
CA ASN A 146 2.05 -6.57 7.42
C ASN A 146 1.42 -5.27 7.94
N VAL A 147 0.14 -5.31 8.29
CA VAL A 147 -0.64 -4.15 8.75
C VAL A 147 -1.38 -4.53 10.01
N GLN A 148 -1.29 -3.68 11.03
CA GLN A 148 -2.01 -3.79 12.31
C GLN A 148 -3.09 -2.70 12.41
N GLY A 149 -3.94 -2.80 13.43
CA GLY A 149 -5.07 -1.91 13.67
C GLY A 149 -6.39 -2.68 13.71
N ASP A 150 -7.46 -2.00 14.07
CA ASP A 150 -8.78 -2.62 14.16
C ASP A 150 -9.38 -2.85 12.77
N ALA A 151 -10.14 -3.95 12.64
CA ALA A 151 -10.84 -4.31 11.42
C ALA A 151 -12.13 -3.49 11.24
N PRO A 152 -12.59 -3.25 10.00
CA PRO A 152 -12.00 -3.71 8.74
C PRO A 152 -10.83 -2.82 8.25
N ILE A 153 -9.73 -3.46 7.81
CA ILE A 153 -8.59 -2.76 7.19
C ILE A 153 -8.64 -2.90 5.67
N ARG A 154 -8.81 -1.77 4.98
CA ARG A 154 -8.70 -1.66 3.52
C ARG A 154 -7.25 -1.43 3.12
N ARG A 155 -6.79 -2.12 2.06
CA ARG A 155 -5.42 -2.06 1.54
C ARG A 155 -5.46 -1.81 0.04
N THR A 156 -4.79 -0.76 -0.41
CA THR A 156 -4.72 -0.37 -1.82
C THR A 156 -3.26 -0.17 -2.23
N TRP A 157 -2.86 -0.80 -3.32
CA TRP A 157 -1.52 -0.73 -3.88
C TRP A 157 -1.52 0.04 -5.19
N SER A 158 -0.55 0.93 -5.39
CA SER A 158 -0.22 1.54 -6.68
C SER A 158 1.22 1.17 -7.02
N PHE A 159 1.52 0.82 -8.28
CA PHE A 159 2.80 0.21 -8.63
C PHE A 159 3.85 1.19 -9.16
N GLY A 160 3.47 2.42 -9.47
CA GLY A 160 4.39 3.50 -9.86
C GLY A 160 4.69 3.58 -11.36
N ASP A 161 3.94 2.84 -12.18
CA ASP A 161 4.06 2.71 -13.63
C ASP A 161 2.73 3.06 -14.36
N GLU A 162 1.88 3.86 -13.72
CA GLU A 162 0.56 4.29 -14.23
C GLU A 162 -0.48 3.17 -14.40
N SER A 163 -0.13 1.92 -14.05
CA SER A 163 -1.07 0.81 -14.02
C SER A 163 -2.17 0.99 -12.96
N ALA A 164 -3.27 0.26 -13.14
CA ALA A 164 -4.39 0.26 -12.20
C ALA A 164 -3.97 -0.23 -10.81
N SER A 165 -4.58 0.35 -9.77
CA SER A 165 -4.31 -0.07 -8.40
C SER A 165 -4.88 -1.46 -8.10
N SER A 166 -4.23 -2.21 -7.20
CA SER A 166 -4.73 -3.50 -6.72
C SER A 166 -5.12 -3.45 -5.24
N GLU A 167 -6.07 -4.27 -4.83
CA GLU A 167 -6.45 -4.41 -3.42
C GLU A 167 -5.86 -5.67 -2.77
N GLY A 168 -5.83 -5.68 -1.44
CA GLY A 168 -5.53 -6.87 -0.66
C GLY A 168 -4.12 -6.92 -0.05
N ARG A 169 -3.83 -8.03 0.63
CA ARG A 169 -2.62 -8.20 1.44
C ARG A 169 -1.38 -8.54 0.62
N SER A 170 -1.55 -9.22 -0.51
CA SER A 170 -0.43 -9.74 -1.30
C SER A 170 -0.74 -9.81 -2.80
N PRO A 171 -0.92 -8.66 -3.47
CA PRO A 171 -1.08 -8.65 -4.92
C PRO A 171 0.22 -9.01 -5.64
N THR A 172 0.09 -9.36 -6.91
CA THR A 172 1.18 -9.51 -7.88
C THR A 172 1.06 -8.43 -8.94
N HIS A 173 2.19 -7.98 -9.48
CA HIS A 173 2.23 -7.00 -10.57
C HIS A 173 3.42 -7.30 -11.48
N THR A 174 3.27 -7.06 -12.78
CA THR A 174 4.31 -7.24 -13.79
C THR A 174 4.62 -5.87 -14.39
N TYR A 175 5.91 -5.55 -14.47
CA TYR A 175 6.39 -4.31 -15.10
C TYR A 175 6.89 -4.66 -16.50
N GLU A 176 6.35 -4.02 -17.53
CA GLU A 176 6.65 -4.31 -18.94
C GLU A 176 7.93 -3.60 -19.43
N GLU A 177 8.34 -2.52 -18.76
CA GLU A 177 9.50 -1.72 -19.13
C GLU A 177 10.57 -1.76 -18.03
N PRO A 178 11.86 -1.65 -18.38
CA PRO A 178 12.93 -1.65 -17.41
C PRO A 178 13.03 -0.29 -16.72
N GLY A 179 13.37 -0.29 -15.44
CA GLY A 179 13.43 0.96 -14.68
C GLY A 179 13.40 0.79 -13.17
N GLN A 180 13.19 1.92 -12.48
CA GLN A 180 12.95 1.95 -11.04
C GLN A 180 11.54 2.46 -10.76
N TYR A 181 10.73 1.62 -10.12
CA TYR A 181 9.34 1.92 -9.81
C TYR A 181 9.13 2.06 -8.31
N THR A 182 8.36 3.07 -7.90
CA THR A 182 8.00 3.28 -6.50
C THR A 182 6.59 2.77 -6.24
N ALA A 183 6.49 1.51 -5.81
CA ALA A 183 5.22 0.94 -5.38
C ALA A 183 4.81 1.50 -4.01
N ARG A 184 3.52 1.77 -3.82
CA ARG A 184 2.96 2.36 -2.60
C ARG A 184 1.79 1.53 -2.10
N LEU A 185 1.80 1.20 -0.81
CA LEU A 185 0.65 0.67 -0.09
C LEU A 185 0.01 1.79 0.72
N ARG A 186 -1.31 1.94 0.61
CA ARG A 186 -2.14 2.68 1.55
C ARG A 186 -3.01 1.70 2.34
N ALA A 187 -2.94 1.76 3.66
CA ALA A 187 -3.81 1.03 4.57
C ALA A 187 -4.72 1.99 5.33
N ARG A 188 -6.01 1.67 5.49
CA ARG A 188 -6.96 2.49 6.26
C ARG A 188 -8.04 1.66 6.96
N ASN A 189 -8.51 2.16 8.10
CA ASN A 189 -9.73 1.74 8.78
C ASN A 189 -10.54 2.98 9.18
N ASP A 190 -11.56 2.82 10.02
CA ASP A 190 -12.47 3.90 10.39
C ASP A 190 -11.82 4.98 11.27
N VAL A 191 -10.67 4.68 11.87
CA VAL A 191 -9.99 5.56 12.83
C VAL A 191 -8.74 6.21 12.25
N GLY A 192 -8.13 5.61 11.21
CA GLY A 192 -6.95 6.22 10.60
C GLY A 192 -6.43 5.51 9.36
N SER A 193 -5.36 6.07 8.81
CA SER A 193 -4.68 5.52 7.64
C SER A 193 -3.17 5.72 7.71
N ASP A 194 -2.43 4.82 7.09
CA ASP A 194 -0.98 4.85 6.94
C ASP A 194 -0.59 4.54 5.48
N SER A 195 0.59 5.00 5.06
CA SER A 195 1.11 4.86 3.71
C SER A 195 2.61 4.59 3.71
N ARG A 196 3.05 3.59 2.95
CA ARG A 196 4.48 3.24 2.80
C ARG A 196 4.82 2.87 1.37
N THR A 197 6.08 3.07 1.01
CA THR A 197 6.62 2.81 -0.33
C THR A 197 7.76 1.79 -0.34
N VAL A 198 7.88 1.06 -1.44
CA VAL A 198 8.99 0.14 -1.73
C VAL A 198 9.44 0.35 -3.17
N THR A 199 10.75 0.47 -3.38
CA THR A 199 11.32 0.60 -4.72
C THR A 199 11.54 -0.77 -5.34
N VAL A 200 11.06 -0.97 -6.56
CA VAL A 200 11.29 -2.17 -7.37
C VAL A 200 12.24 -1.79 -8.51
N ARG A 201 13.33 -2.55 -8.65
CA ARG A 201 14.25 -2.43 -9.79
C ARG A 201 13.90 -3.50 -10.82
N VAL A 202 13.62 -3.07 -12.04
CA VAL A 202 13.30 -3.93 -13.19
C VAL A 202 14.47 -3.85 -14.16
N ASN A 203 15.09 -5.00 -14.43
CA ASN A 203 16.19 -5.12 -15.37
C ASN A 203 15.63 -5.32 -16.79
N ARG A 204 16.39 -4.81 -17.77
CA ARG A 204 16.12 -5.08 -19.18
C ARG A 204 16.53 -6.52 -19.51
N VAL A 205 15.69 -7.23 -20.24
CA VAL A 205 16.05 -8.52 -20.85
C VAL A 205 16.66 -8.24 -22.21
N LEU A 206 17.95 -8.53 -22.35
CA LEU A 206 18.64 -8.38 -23.62
C LEU A 206 18.50 -9.66 -24.46
N PRO A 207 18.32 -9.54 -25.80
CA PRO A 207 18.42 -10.68 -26.70
C PRO A 207 19.76 -11.42 -26.57
N ASP A 208 19.76 -12.74 -26.78
CA ASP A 208 20.97 -13.58 -26.68
C ASP A 208 22.12 -13.08 -27.56
N VAL A 209 21.82 -12.52 -28.73
CA VAL A 209 22.84 -11.95 -29.64
C VAL A 209 23.66 -10.85 -28.96
N CYS A 210 23.08 -10.10 -28.02
CA CYS A 210 23.75 -9.00 -27.33
C CYS A 210 24.84 -9.45 -26.35
N THR A 211 24.84 -10.73 -25.98
CA THR A 211 25.86 -11.33 -25.10
C THR A 211 26.79 -12.27 -25.85
N THR A 212 26.31 -12.89 -26.93
CA THR A 212 27.04 -13.93 -27.67
C THR A 212 27.83 -13.41 -28.87
N VAL A 213 27.47 -12.24 -29.44
CA VAL A 213 28.18 -11.69 -30.59
C VAL A 213 29.63 -11.36 -30.23
N GLY A 214 30.58 -12.03 -30.91
CA GLY A 214 32.02 -11.87 -30.66
C GLY A 214 32.74 -10.99 -31.67
N LYS A 215 32.23 -10.89 -32.90
CA LYS A 215 32.83 -10.10 -33.98
C LYS A 215 31.75 -9.59 -34.93
N LEU A 216 31.91 -8.36 -35.39
CA LEU A 216 31.09 -7.75 -36.44
C LEU A 216 31.76 -7.89 -37.81
N ASN A 217 30.96 -7.80 -38.87
CA ASN A 217 31.45 -7.85 -40.23
C ASN A 217 32.35 -6.64 -40.55
N GLY A 218 33.43 -6.87 -41.30
CA GLY A 218 34.28 -5.79 -41.83
C GLY A 218 33.74 -5.23 -43.14
N ALA A 219 33.91 -3.93 -43.37
CA ALA A 219 33.57 -3.28 -44.64
C ALA A 219 34.78 -3.25 -45.56
N PHE A 220 34.64 -3.67 -46.82
CA PHE A 220 35.73 -3.64 -47.81
C PHE A 220 35.51 -2.59 -48.89
N PHE A 221 36.60 -1.96 -49.32
CA PHE A 221 36.57 -0.80 -50.21
C PHE A 221 37.29 -1.06 -51.56
N GLY A 222 36.90 -0.24 -52.54
CA GLY A 222 37.64 -0.08 -53.79
C GLY A 222 39.04 0.51 -53.57
N ARG A 223 39.89 0.45 -54.60
CA ARG A 223 41.27 0.98 -54.52
C ARG A 223 41.21 2.50 -54.50
N ASN A 224 41.94 3.14 -53.59
CA ASN A 224 41.95 4.59 -53.39
C ASN A 224 40.52 5.16 -53.23
N SER A 225 39.64 4.43 -52.56
CA SER A 225 38.25 4.82 -52.36
C SER A 225 37.83 4.57 -50.91
N SER A 226 37.04 5.50 -50.38
CA SER A 226 36.29 5.44 -49.13
C SER A 226 34.79 5.28 -49.37
N THR A 227 34.36 5.13 -50.63
CA THR A 227 32.95 4.92 -50.96
C THR A 227 32.55 3.48 -50.64
N LEU A 228 31.50 3.32 -49.84
CA LEU A 228 30.95 2.00 -49.54
C LEU A 228 30.43 1.32 -50.82
N THR A 229 30.85 0.07 -51.01
CA THR A 229 30.30 -0.84 -52.01
C THR A 229 28.97 -1.43 -51.53
N ASP A 230 28.17 -2.00 -52.42
CA ASP A 230 26.91 -2.65 -52.03
C ASP A 230 27.15 -3.86 -51.10
N GLU A 231 28.23 -4.60 -51.33
CA GLU A 231 28.70 -5.69 -50.48
C GLU A 231 29.03 -5.21 -49.06
N ALA A 232 29.71 -4.06 -48.95
CA ALA A 232 30.03 -3.44 -47.66
C ALA A 232 28.75 -2.94 -46.96
N ARG A 233 27.82 -2.32 -47.68
CA ARG A 233 26.53 -1.89 -47.10
C ARG A 233 25.74 -3.05 -46.53
N GLY A 234 25.65 -4.18 -47.24
CA GLY A 234 24.96 -5.38 -46.71
C GLY A 234 25.60 -5.90 -45.43
N SER A 235 26.93 -5.99 -45.41
CA SER A 235 27.70 -6.42 -44.23
C SER A 235 27.50 -5.48 -43.02
N LEU A 236 27.48 -4.17 -43.26
CA LEU A 236 27.25 -3.16 -42.24
C LEU A 236 25.79 -3.10 -41.79
N GLN A 237 24.82 -3.43 -42.65
CA GLN A 237 23.42 -3.48 -42.26
C GLN A 237 23.20 -4.57 -41.19
N GLU A 238 23.76 -5.77 -41.38
CA GLU A 238 23.70 -6.84 -40.37
C GLU A 238 24.29 -6.38 -39.02
N ASN A 239 25.40 -5.64 -39.06
CA ASN A 239 26.00 -5.08 -37.85
C ASN A 239 25.10 -4.01 -37.21
N ALA A 240 24.50 -3.12 -38.00
CA ALA A 240 23.59 -2.07 -37.52
C ALA A 240 22.35 -2.67 -36.86
N ASP A 241 21.81 -3.76 -37.43
CA ASP A 241 20.67 -4.48 -36.89
C ASP A 241 21.00 -5.09 -35.51
N ILE A 242 22.21 -5.64 -35.32
CA ILE A 242 22.68 -6.12 -34.01
C ILE A 242 22.85 -4.94 -33.05
N LEU A 243 23.53 -3.88 -33.45
CA LEU A 243 23.81 -2.72 -32.60
C LEU A 243 22.51 -2.00 -32.18
N SER A 244 21.47 -1.99 -33.01
CA SER A 244 20.17 -1.39 -32.66
C SER A 244 19.43 -2.19 -31.58
N GLN A 245 19.50 -3.52 -31.63
CA GLN A 245 18.88 -4.42 -30.65
C GLN A 245 19.65 -4.49 -29.32
N CYS A 246 20.95 -4.15 -29.36
CA CYS A 246 21.87 -4.31 -28.24
C CYS A 246 22.37 -2.95 -27.73
N PRO A 247 21.57 -2.23 -26.93
CA PRO A 247 21.94 -0.90 -26.44
C PRO A 247 23.18 -0.90 -25.54
N ASN A 248 23.57 -2.07 -25.00
CA ASN A 248 24.77 -2.28 -24.17
C ASN A 248 26.07 -2.42 -24.97
N LEU A 249 26.01 -2.52 -26.30
CA LEU A 249 27.21 -2.67 -27.13
C LEU A 249 27.63 -1.32 -27.70
N SER A 250 28.91 -0.98 -27.58
CA SER A 250 29.52 0.11 -28.34
C SER A 250 30.43 -0.46 -29.43
N VAL A 251 30.82 0.36 -30.39
CA VAL A 251 31.68 -0.08 -31.49
C VAL A 251 32.81 0.91 -31.72
N ARG A 252 34.03 0.40 -31.86
CA ARG A 252 35.17 1.16 -32.37
C ARG A 252 35.41 0.80 -33.83
N ILE A 253 35.43 1.80 -34.69
CA ILE A 253 35.67 1.67 -36.12
C ILE A 253 37.13 1.97 -36.39
N GLU A 254 37.83 0.99 -36.96
CA GLU A 254 39.22 1.12 -37.36
C GLU A 254 39.32 1.01 -38.88
N GLY A 255 39.61 2.13 -39.55
CA GLY A 255 39.83 2.17 -40.98
C GLY A 255 41.29 1.89 -41.34
N TYR A 256 41.52 1.20 -42.46
CA TYR A 256 42.83 0.78 -42.92
C TYR A 256 43.03 1.09 -44.40
N ALA A 257 44.26 1.46 -44.76
CA ALA A 257 44.74 1.55 -46.13
C ALA A 257 45.61 0.35 -46.51
N ALA A 258 45.47 -0.09 -47.76
CA ALA A 258 46.33 -1.11 -48.31
C ALA A 258 47.67 -0.51 -48.76
N PRO A 259 48.78 -1.29 -48.70
CA PRO A 259 50.07 -0.84 -49.24
C PRO A 259 49.97 -0.36 -50.68
N GLY A 260 50.48 0.86 -50.95
CA GLY A 260 50.51 1.45 -52.29
C GLY A 260 49.21 2.14 -52.70
N GLU A 261 48.36 2.47 -51.73
CA GLU A 261 47.29 3.46 -51.86
C GLU A 261 47.83 4.87 -51.62
N ARG A 262 47.11 5.88 -52.11
CA ARG A 262 47.52 7.28 -51.94
C ARG A 262 46.98 7.83 -50.63
N ASN A 263 47.74 8.70 -49.98
CA ASN A 263 47.34 9.41 -48.77
C ASN A 263 46.79 8.45 -47.69
N GLU A 264 47.54 7.39 -47.40
CA GLU A 264 47.08 6.22 -46.64
C GLU A 264 46.42 6.58 -45.30
N GLN A 265 46.96 7.58 -44.58
CA GLN A 265 46.36 8.07 -43.35
C GLN A 265 44.96 8.64 -43.58
N SER A 266 44.84 9.68 -44.43
CA SER A 266 43.54 10.29 -44.76
C SER A 266 42.57 9.27 -45.36
N LEU A 267 43.04 8.37 -46.24
CA LEU A 267 42.17 7.35 -46.81
C LEU A 267 41.65 6.36 -45.76
N SER A 268 42.46 6.03 -44.75
CA SER A 268 42.04 5.19 -43.64
C SER A 268 41.01 5.88 -42.74
N GLU A 269 41.17 7.19 -42.50
CA GLU A 269 40.24 8.02 -41.74
C GLU A 269 38.89 8.13 -42.48
N ASP A 270 38.92 8.46 -43.78
CA ASP A 270 37.73 8.57 -44.62
C ASP A 270 36.95 7.24 -44.67
N ARG A 271 37.64 6.10 -44.64
CA ARG A 271 36.99 4.77 -44.60
C ARG A 271 36.33 4.48 -43.27
N ALA A 272 36.98 4.86 -42.17
CA ALA A 272 36.39 4.73 -40.84
C ALA A 272 35.15 5.63 -40.71
N GLU A 273 35.25 6.88 -41.18
CA GLU A 273 34.16 7.84 -41.18
C GLU A 273 32.98 7.40 -42.06
N ALA A 274 33.23 6.83 -43.25
CA ALA A 274 32.17 6.28 -44.09
C ALA A 274 31.36 5.16 -43.40
N VAL A 275 32.00 4.33 -42.56
CA VAL A 275 31.30 3.32 -41.75
C VAL A 275 30.55 3.96 -40.58
N THR A 276 31.15 4.95 -39.93
CA THR A 276 30.50 5.71 -38.86
C THR A 276 29.22 6.40 -39.35
N ASP A 277 29.28 7.08 -40.49
CA ASP A 277 28.12 7.70 -41.14
C ASP A 277 27.06 6.66 -41.47
N PHE A 278 27.46 5.49 -41.98
CA PHE A 278 26.51 4.41 -42.26
C PHE A 278 25.77 3.98 -40.99
N TYR A 279 26.47 3.76 -39.89
CA TYR A 279 25.84 3.36 -38.62
C TYR A 279 24.93 4.44 -38.03
N GLN A 280 25.35 5.71 -38.05
CA GLN A 280 24.50 6.81 -37.58
C GLN A 280 23.24 6.97 -38.42
N ASN A 281 23.37 6.87 -39.75
CA ASN A 281 22.22 6.91 -40.66
C ASN A 281 21.28 5.71 -40.51
N ASN A 282 21.75 4.61 -39.90
CA ASN A 282 20.96 3.41 -39.59
C ASN A 282 20.62 3.28 -38.09
N GLY A 283 20.60 4.41 -37.36
CA GLY A 283 20.02 4.47 -36.02
C GLY A 283 20.95 4.06 -34.87
N VAL A 284 22.24 3.83 -35.12
CA VAL A 284 23.22 3.65 -34.05
C VAL A 284 23.63 5.04 -33.51
N PRO A 285 23.42 5.33 -32.21
CA PRO A 285 23.80 6.63 -31.65
C PRO A 285 25.30 6.90 -31.79
N GLY A 286 25.68 8.10 -32.23
CA GLY A 286 27.09 8.48 -32.36
C GLY A 286 27.88 8.39 -31.04
N SER A 287 27.21 8.52 -29.89
CA SER A 287 27.82 8.31 -28.57
C SER A 287 28.32 6.88 -28.32
N ARG A 288 27.85 5.90 -29.11
CA ARG A 288 28.27 4.48 -29.06
C ARG A 288 29.34 4.14 -30.09
N ILE A 289 29.84 5.12 -30.84
CA ILE A 289 30.77 4.91 -31.94
C ILE A 289 32.07 5.69 -31.67
N ALA A 290 33.18 4.98 -31.55
CA ALA A 290 34.51 5.56 -31.60
C ALA A 290 35.10 5.34 -33.00
N THR A 291 35.75 6.34 -33.59
CA THR A 291 36.26 6.27 -34.97
C THR A 291 37.75 6.54 -34.98
N THR A 292 38.53 5.74 -35.71
CA THR A 292 39.99 5.93 -35.84
C THR A 292 40.50 5.42 -37.20
N GLY A 293 41.31 6.23 -37.89
CA GLY A 293 42.09 5.79 -39.04
C GLY A 293 43.45 5.24 -38.62
N GLN A 294 43.76 4.00 -38.99
CA GLN A 294 44.99 3.30 -38.62
C GLN A 294 46.11 3.45 -39.65
N GLY A 295 45.88 4.20 -40.72
CA GLY A 295 46.81 4.35 -41.83
C GLY A 295 47.02 3.06 -42.61
N GLN A 296 48.24 2.89 -43.14
CA GLN A 296 48.61 1.72 -43.90
C GLN A 296 48.78 0.50 -42.99
N VAL A 297 48.30 -0.67 -43.43
CA VAL A 297 48.66 -1.92 -42.76
C VAL A 297 50.16 -2.22 -42.91
N GLU A 298 50.86 -2.34 -41.78
CA GLU A 298 52.29 -2.66 -41.71
C GLU A 298 52.60 -4.13 -42.01
N GLY A 299 53.85 -4.43 -42.38
CA GLY A 299 54.33 -5.81 -42.58
C GLY A 299 53.83 -6.54 -43.82
N VAL A 300 53.03 -5.88 -44.67
CA VAL A 300 52.47 -6.44 -45.90
C VAL A 300 53.20 -5.87 -47.12
N THR A 301 53.74 -6.75 -47.97
CA THR A 301 54.35 -6.33 -49.25
C THR A 301 53.39 -6.58 -50.42
N THR A 302 53.52 -5.80 -51.48
CA THR A 302 52.68 -5.89 -52.69
C THR A 302 52.94 -7.16 -53.52
N LYS A 303 53.90 -8.01 -53.15
CA LYS A 303 54.31 -9.19 -53.91
C LYS A 303 53.66 -10.46 -53.36
N LYS A 304 52.78 -11.06 -54.19
CA LYS A 304 51.99 -12.29 -54.02
C LYS A 304 50.81 -12.17 -53.03
N GLY A 305 49.59 -12.07 -53.56
CA GLY A 305 48.34 -12.27 -52.79
C GLY A 305 47.23 -11.25 -53.04
N GLY A 306 47.56 -10.08 -53.60
CA GLY A 306 46.62 -8.97 -53.76
C GLY A 306 46.33 -8.27 -52.43
N THR A 307 46.21 -6.94 -52.44
CA THR A 307 46.05 -6.15 -51.20
C THR A 307 44.58 -5.86 -50.84
N ARG A 308 43.62 -6.57 -51.48
CA ARG A 308 42.18 -6.28 -51.35
C ARG A 308 41.70 -6.34 -49.90
N GLN A 309 42.16 -7.33 -49.14
CA GLN A 309 41.78 -7.54 -47.74
C GLN A 309 42.26 -6.45 -46.76
N TYR A 310 43.17 -5.57 -47.19
CA TYR A 310 43.67 -4.47 -46.37
C TYR A 310 42.97 -3.15 -46.67
N ARG A 311 42.13 -3.10 -47.71
CA ARG A 311 41.24 -1.97 -48.01
C ARG A 311 39.95 -2.13 -47.23
N ARG A 312 39.99 -1.89 -45.93
CA ARG A 312 38.86 -2.22 -45.06
C ARG A 312 38.66 -1.25 -43.91
N ALA A 313 37.49 -1.34 -43.29
CA ALA A 313 37.22 -0.80 -41.98
C ALA A 313 36.63 -1.90 -41.10
N ASP A 314 37.22 -2.12 -39.93
CA ASP A 314 36.83 -3.14 -38.98
C ASP A 314 35.93 -2.53 -37.91
N SER A 315 34.80 -3.19 -37.61
CA SER A 315 33.90 -2.83 -36.51
C SER A 315 34.23 -3.69 -35.29
N ILE A 316 34.87 -3.09 -34.29
CA ILE A 316 35.33 -3.79 -33.09
C ILE A 316 34.36 -3.51 -31.96
N LEU A 317 33.68 -4.55 -31.48
CA LEU A 317 32.77 -4.44 -30.34
C LEU A 317 33.53 -3.98 -29.10
N GLN A 318 32.93 -3.04 -28.38
CA GLN A 318 33.31 -2.62 -27.05
C GLN A 318 32.12 -2.95 -26.16
N ARG A 319 32.33 -3.79 -25.14
CA ARG A 319 31.33 -4.02 -24.10
C ARG A 319 31.61 -3.03 -22.99
N GLU A 320 30.56 -2.44 -22.40
CA GLU A 320 30.69 -1.78 -21.10
C GLU A 320 31.03 -2.87 -20.07
N ASP A 321 32.30 -3.24 -19.94
CA ASP A 321 32.90 -3.90 -18.78
C ASP A 321 34.41 -4.06 -19.01
N ASP A 322 35.16 -3.02 -18.61
CA ASP A 322 36.57 -3.08 -18.18
C ASP A 322 36.87 -1.90 -17.23
N GLY A 323 35.87 -1.49 -16.43
CA GLY A 323 36.03 -0.56 -15.33
C GLY A 323 35.94 -1.31 -14.01
N MET A 324 37.10 -1.49 -13.37
CA MET A 324 37.25 -1.95 -11.97
C MET A 324 36.30 -1.27 -11.00
#